data_AF-A0A672P5F7-F1
#
_entry.id   AF-A0A672P5F7-F1
#
_cell.length_a   1.000
_cell.length_b   1.000
_cell.length_c   1.000
_cell.angle_alpha   90.00
_cell.angle_beta   90.00
_cell.angle_gamma   90.00
#
_symmetry.space_group_name_H-M   'P 1'
#
loop_
_entity.id
_entity.type
_entity.pdbx_description
1 polymer ?
#
loop_
_entity_poly.entity_id
_entity_poly.type
_entity_poly.pdbx_seq_one_letter_code
_entity_poly.pdbx_strand_id
1 'polypeptide(L)'
;MSNSIELLHFIQHEVPLLLTWRQQDRQEMDKGTSLRSVFEEAMTVLEEVIMFTFQQCVYYLTKSMYAMLPGLLDSNPFSESSQLCMPAGVIQILDVLKEALHLLNTFQVHSEITSQLLTYLFFFTNASLFNRLMERGSGGGFYQWSRGVQIRANLDLLMDWIQSIGTGDLAADFFQRLSSAVNLLATPKETLLQASWCTLRAEFVHLNPAQLHHMLREYNTARMCPPCWTPSPEDAAAALNTSNILERFDNHPPLILPSSIFNLELGNPITEPGLFTPLRHLQEPGLPQESGPRPLLPADSSQHPSES
;
A
#
# COMPACT_ATOMS: atom_id res chain seq x y z
N MET A 1 10.13 -2.00 9.54
CA MET A 1 9.61 -0.72 9.00
C MET A 1 9.21 0.24 10.11
N SER A 2 8.17 -0.03 10.92
CA SER A 2 7.74 0.88 12.02
C SER A 2 8.92 1.33 12.90
N ASN A 3 9.65 0.39 13.51
CA ASN A 3 10.84 0.72 14.31
C ASN A 3 11.88 1.57 13.57
N SER A 4 12.12 1.29 12.28
CA SER A 4 13.12 2.02 11.50
C SER A 4 12.70 3.47 11.25
N ILE A 5 11.40 3.71 11.03
CA ILE A 5 10.82 5.06 10.86
C ILE A 5 10.97 5.86 12.16
N GLU A 6 10.60 5.26 13.29
CA GLU A 6 10.73 5.90 14.61
C GLU A 6 12.19 6.20 14.97
N LEU A 7 13.11 5.25 14.70
CA LEU A 7 14.54 5.45 14.94
C LEU A 7 15.13 6.54 14.03
N LEU A 8 14.71 6.59 12.77
CA LEU A 8 15.17 7.60 11.83
C LEU A 8 14.79 9.00 12.33
N HIS A 9 13.51 9.19 12.70
CA HIS A 9 13.03 10.44 13.27
C HIS A 9 13.77 10.80 14.57
N PHE A 10 13.93 9.85 15.48
CA PHE A 10 14.64 10.07 16.75
C PHE A 10 16.08 10.53 16.53
N ILE A 11 16.83 9.90 15.61
CA ILE A 11 18.21 10.29 15.29
C ILE A 11 18.23 11.67 14.62
N GLN A 12 17.27 11.97 13.74
CA GLN A 12 17.18 13.23 13.01
C GLN A 12 16.84 14.42 13.92
N HIS A 13 15.90 14.26 14.84
CA HIS A 13 15.29 15.37 15.58
C HIS A 13 15.65 15.39 17.08
N GLU A 14 15.69 14.23 17.73
CA GLU A 14 15.81 14.15 19.19
C GLU A 14 17.27 14.07 19.66
N VAL A 15 18.11 13.30 18.95
CA VAL A 15 19.54 13.17 19.28
C VAL A 15 20.28 14.52 19.27
N PRO A 16 20.07 15.42 18.29
CA PRO A 16 20.70 16.75 18.32
C PRO A 16 20.35 17.57 19.58
N LEU A 17 19.13 17.44 20.11
CA LEU A 17 18.70 18.10 21.34
C LEU A 17 19.44 17.54 22.57
N LEU A 18 19.66 16.23 22.62
CA LEU A 18 20.45 15.59 23.69
C LEU A 18 21.93 15.98 23.65
N LEU A 19 22.50 16.10 22.44
CA LEU A 19 23.89 16.46 22.27
C LEU A 19 24.15 17.93 22.62
N THR A 20 23.25 18.83 22.23
CA THR A 20 23.34 20.25 22.62
C THR A 20 23.22 20.43 24.13
N TRP A 21 22.31 19.69 24.80
CA TRP A 21 22.24 19.66 26.26
C TRP A 21 23.56 19.21 26.92
N ARG A 22 24.19 18.15 26.38
CA ARG A 22 25.46 17.61 26.90
C ARG A 22 26.66 18.52 26.66
N GLN A 23 26.70 19.24 25.54
CA GLN A 23 27.78 20.20 25.21
C GLN A 23 27.72 21.46 26.08
N GLN A 24 26.54 21.84 26.57
CA GLN A 24 26.38 22.94 27.53
C GLN A 24 27.03 22.61 28.89
N ASP A 25 27.10 21.33 29.26
CA ASP A 25 27.74 20.84 30.49
C ASP A 25 29.24 20.50 30.33
N ARG A 26 29.77 20.31 29.11
CA ARG A 26 31.19 19.97 28.88
C ARG A 26 31.74 20.60 27.59
N GLN A 27 32.84 21.36 27.71
CA GLN A 27 33.65 21.84 26.59
C GLN A 27 34.39 20.65 25.90
N GLU A 28 33.68 19.85 25.09
CA GLU A 28 34.27 18.79 24.25
C GLU A 28 33.88 19.01 22.78
N MET A 29 34.65 19.85 22.07
CA MET A 29 34.36 20.25 20.68
C MET A 29 34.71 19.16 19.64
N ASP A 30 35.73 18.33 19.91
CA ASP A 30 36.37 17.46 18.91
C ASP A 30 35.66 16.10 18.69
N LYS A 31 34.84 15.65 19.66
CA LYS A 31 34.02 14.43 19.52
C LYS A 31 32.72 14.67 18.75
N GLY A 32 32.27 15.94 18.63
CA GLY A 32 30.99 16.29 18.02
C GLY A 32 30.95 16.06 16.51
N THR A 33 32.05 16.28 15.79
CA THR A 33 32.18 16.07 14.35
C THR A 33 32.20 14.59 13.97
N SER A 34 32.92 13.76 14.73
CA SER A 34 32.95 12.30 14.49
C SER A 34 31.61 11.60 14.80
N LEU A 35 30.85 12.10 15.78
CA LEU A 35 29.52 11.55 16.08
C LEU A 35 28.50 11.91 14.98
N ARG A 36 28.60 13.12 14.43
CA ARG A 36 27.70 13.58 13.36
C ARG A 36 27.81 12.73 12.10
N SER A 37 29.03 12.37 11.68
CA SER A 37 29.22 11.50 10.51
C SER A 37 28.66 10.10 10.73
N VAL A 38 28.78 9.55 11.95
CA VAL A 38 28.18 8.24 12.30
C VAL A 38 26.66 8.29 12.25
N PHE A 39 26.04 9.37 12.71
CA PHE A 39 24.58 9.53 12.61
C PHE A 39 24.12 9.70 11.16
N GLU A 40 24.84 10.44 10.32
CA GLU A 40 24.55 10.56 8.88
C GLU A 40 24.59 9.20 8.17
N GLU A 41 25.56 8.36 8.50
CA GLU A 41 25.64 6.98 7.98
C GLU A 41 24.47 6.12 8.50
N ALA A 42 24.15 6.20 9.79
CA ALA A 42 23.04 5.45 10.38
C ALA A 42 21.67 5.86 9.78
N MET A 43 21.44 7.15 9.55
CA MET A 43 20.23 7.65 8.88
C MET A 43 20.11 7.10 7.47
N THR A 44 21.19 7.13 6.69
CA THR A 44 21.22 6.58 5.33
C THR A 44 20.84 5.09 5.32
N VAL A 45 21.44 4.30 6.22
CA VAL A 45 21.12 2.86 6.34
C VAL A 45 19.65 2.65 6.75
N LEU A 46 19.12 3.46 7.66
CA LEU A 46 17.71 3.37 8.07
C LEU A 46 16.77 3.70 6.91
N GLU A 47 17.06 4.73 6.12
CA GLU A 47 16.29 5.09 4.92
C GLU A 47 16.27 3.95 3.90
N GLU A 48 17.43 3.32 3.64
CA GLU A 48 17.52 2.14 2.77
C GLU A 48 16.69 0.97 3.29
N VAL A 49 16.75 0.70 4.60
CA VAL A 49 15.94 -0.36 5.24
C VAL A 49 14.45 -0.06 5.11
N ILE A 50 14.03 1.19 5.30
CA ILE A 50 12.62 1.60 5.15
C ILE A 50 12.17 1.39 3.70
N MET A 51 12.94 1.91 2.75
CA MET A 51 12.65 1.79 1.32
C MET A 51 12.57 0.32 0.89
N PHE A 52 13.57 -0.49 1.24
CA PHE A 52 13.61 -1.90 0.88
C PHE A 52 12.44 -2.66 1.52
N THR A 53 12.13 -2.40 2.80
CA THR A 53 11.01 -3.06 3.47
C THR A 53 9.68 -2.68 2.82
N PHE A 54 9.48 -1.41 2.48
CA PHE A 54 8.28 -0.95 1.78
C PHE A 54 8.12 -1.63 0.42
N GLN A 55 9.21 -1.71 -0.37
CA GLN A 55 9.22 -2.41 -1.66
C GLN A 55 8.90 -3.91 -1.51
N GLN A 56 9.41 -4.58 -0.48
CA GLN A 56 9.07 -5.98 -0.21
C GLN A 56 7.58 -6.15 0.15
N CYS A 57 7.04 -5.27 1.01
CA CYS A 57 5.61 -5.26 1.32
C CYS A 57 4.77 -5.12 0.06
N VAL A 58 5.09 -4.13 -0.78
CA VAL A 58 4.44 -3.93 -2.09
C VAL A 58 4.53 -5.19 -2.94
N TYR A 59 5.72 -5.76 -3.12
CA TYR A 59 5.94 -6.93 -3.98
C TYR A 59 5.10 -8.13 -3.54
N TYR A 60 5.17 -8.51 -2.25
CA TYR A 60 4.46 -9.70 -1.77
C TYR A 60 2.95 -9.52 -1.74
N LEU A 61 2.46 -8.33 -1.37
CA LEU A 61 1.03 -8.03 -1.38
C LEU A 61 0.48 -8.02 -2.80
N THR A 62 1.12 -7.31 -3.73
CA THR A 62 0.69 -7.27 -5.14
C THR A 62 0.77 -8.63 -5.80
N LYS A 63 1.82 -9.42 -5.52
CA LYS A 63 1.94 -10.80 -6.01
C LYS A 63 0.79 -11.69 -5.53
N SER A 64 0.43 -11.59 -4.25
CA SER A 64 -0.71 -12.31 -3.67
C SER A 64 -2.03 -11.89 -4.34
N MET A 65 -2.25 -10.56 -4.43
CA MET A 65 -3.47 -10.01 -5.02
C MET A 65 -3.61 -10.37 -6.51
N TYR A 66 -2.53 -10.33 -7.29
CA TYR A 66 -2.55 -10.54 -8.74
C TYR A 66 -3.20 -11.86 -9.16
N ALA A 67 -2.97 -12.92 -8.38
CA ALA A 67 -3.57 -14.23 -8.61
C ALA A 67 -5.11 -14.23 -8.45
N MET A 68 -5.64 -13.31 -7.64
CA MET A 68 -7.05 -13.25 -7.25
C MET A 68 -7.84 -12.17 -8.00
N LEU A 69 -7.16 -11.17 -8.58
CA LEU A 69 -7.79 -10.11 -9.38
C LEU A 69 -8.76 -10.59 -10.48
N PRO A 70 -8.50 -11.69 -11.23
CA PRO A 70 -9.48 -12.21 -12.19
C PRO A 70 -10.85 -12.50 -11.56
N GLY A 71 -10.87 -12.90 -10.29
CA GLY A 71 -12.09 -13.19 -9.55
C GLY A 71 -13.05 -12.01 -9.49
N LEU A 72 -12.56 -10.76 -9.48
CA LEU A 72 -13.42 -9.57 -9.51
C LEU A 72 -14.15 -9.42 -10.85
N LEU A 73 -13.54 -9.84 -11.96
CA LEU A 73 -14.16 -9.78 -13.28
C LEU A 73 -15.09 -10.98 -13.56
N ASP A 74 -14.80 -12.12 -12.95
CA ASP A 74 -15.45 -13.40 -13.26
C ASP A 74 -16.59 -13.76 -12.30
N SER A 75 -16.61 -13.19 -11.09
CA SER A 75 -17.61 -13.56 -10.10
C SER A 75 -18.97 -12.91 -10.34
N ASN A 76 -20.04 -13.64 -10.01
CA ASN A 76 -21.41 -13.11 -10.04
C ASN A 76 -21.82 -12.64 -8.62
N PRO A 77 -22.12 -11.36 -8.41
CA PRO A 77 -22.59 -10.84 -7.12
C PRO A 77 -24.09 -11.04 -6.87
N PHE A 78 -24.84 -11.62 -7.83
CA PHE A 78 -26.29 -11.81 -7.69
C PHE A 78 -26.61 -13.26 -7.28
N SER A 79 -27.32 -13.42 -6.17
CA SER A 79 -27.83 -14.72 -5.70
C SER A 79 -28.95 -15.27 -6.61
N GLU A 80 -29.38 -16.51 -6.36
CA GLU A 80 -30.57 -17.09 -7.04
C GLU A 80 -31.85 -16.25 -6.81
N SER A 81 -31.92 -15.50 -5.70
CA SER A 81 -33.00 -14.56 -5.40
C SER A 81 -32.77 -13.15 -5.98
N SER A 82 -31.76 -12.97 -6.84
CA SER A 82 -31.34 -11.67 -7.42
C SER A 82 -30.97 -10.62 -6.36
N GLN A 83 -30.58 -11.06 -5.16
CA GLN A 83 -30.05 -10.19 -4.11
C GLN A 83 -28.54 -10.05 -4.27
N LEU A 84 -28.03 -8.87 -3.95
CA LEU A 84 -26.60 -8.61 -3.98
C LEU A 84 -25.92 -9.31 -2.80
N CYS A 85 -24.97 -10.19 -3.08
CA CYS A 85 -24.13 -10.87 -2.12
C CYS A 85 -22.67 -10.63 -2.45
N MET A 86 -21.80 -10.71 -1.43
CA MET A 86 -20.37 -10.53 -1.63
C MET A 86 -19.78 -11.80 -2.25
N PRO A 87 -19.29 -11.77 -3.51
CA PRO A 87 -18.83 -12.98 -4.15
C PRO A 87 -17.39 -13.33 -3.79
N ALA A 88 -17.03 -14.62 -3.96
CA ALA A 88 -15.72 -15.16 -3.58
C ALA A 88 -14.53 -14.37 -4.15
N GLY A 89 -14.60 -13.92 -5.42
CA GLY A 89 -13.52 -13.14 -6.03
C GLY A 89 -13.31 -11.77 -5.38
N VAL A 90 -14.37 -11.12 -4.91
CA VAL A 90 -14.27 -9.86 -4.16
C VAL A 90 -13.79 -10.12 -2.74
N ILE A 91 -14.30 -11.15 -2.08
CA ILE A 91 -13.87 -11.57 -0.72
C ILE A 91 -12.37 -11.76 -0.66
N GLN A 92 -11.82 -12.54 -1.59
CA GLN A 92 -10.39 -12.84 -1.64
C GLN A 92 -9.50 -11.58 -1.71
N ILE A 93 -9.87 -10.61 -2.54
CA ILE A 93 -9.13 -9.35 -2.66
C ILE A 93 -9.26 -8.54 -1.36
N LEU A 94 -10.47 -8.47 -0.81
CA LEU A 94 -10.73 -7.76 0.43
C LEU A 94 -10.00 -8.39 1.62
N ASP A 95 -9.88 -9.71 1.69
CA ASP A 95 -9.19 -10.40 2.78
C ASP A 95 -7.71 -10.01 2.82
N VAL A 96 -7.04 -9.92 1.67
CA VAL A 96 -5.64 -9.45 1.62
C VAL A 96 -5.52 -8.00 2.04
N LEU A 97 -6.41 -7.12 1.56
CA LEU A 97 -6.39 -5.70 1.91
C LEU A 97 -6.69 -5.46 3.40
N LYS A 98 -7.66 -6.19 3.95
CA LYS A 98 -8.03 -6.14 5.37
C LYS A 98 -6.92 -6.67 6.25
N GLU A 99 -6.32 -7.81 5.90
CA GLU A 99 -5.24 -8.40 6.67
C GLU A 99 -3.99 -7.50 6.62
N ALA A 100 -3.65 -6.94 5.46
CA ALA A 100 -2.56 -5.97 5.34
C ALA A 100 -2.81 -4.74 6.24
N LEU A 101 -4.00 -4.14 6.19
CA LEU A 101 -4.35 -3.01 7.05
C LEU A 101 -4.33 -3.38 8.54
N HIS A 102 -4.83 -4.56 8.90
CA HIS A 102 -4.79 -5.07 10.26
C HIS A 102 -3.36 -5.20 10.78
N LEU A 103 -2.45 -5.78 10.00
CA LEU A 103 -1.04 -5.93 10.37
C LEU A 103 -0.34 -4.57 10.47
N LEU A 104 -0.58 -3.65 9.53
CA LEU A 104 -0.02 -2.30 9.57
C LEU A 104 -0.40 -1.57 10.87
N ASN A 105 -1.66 -1.66 11.28
CA ASN A 105 -2.14 -1.08 12.52
C ASN A 105 -1.59 -1.82 13.75
N THR A 106 -1.55 -3.16 13.72
CA THR A 106 -1.04 -3.99 14.83
C THR A 106 0.43 -3.70 15.11
N PHE A 107 1.23 -3.52 14.06
CA PHE A 107 2.65 -3.18 14.17
C PHE A 107 2.91 -1.67 14.28
N GLN A 108 1.87 -0.86 14.48
CA GLN A 108 1.97 0.59 14.64
C GLN A 108 2.82 1.23 13.53
N VAL A 109 2.58 0.83 12.27
CA VAL A 109 3.23 1.46 11.13
C VAL A 109 2.65 2.86 10.97
N HIS A 110 3.55 3.83 10.79
CA HIS A 110 3.19 5.24 10.65
C HIS A 110 2.03 5.45 9.66
N SER A 111 1.04 6.26 10.04
CA SER A 111 -0.21 6.46 9.30
C SER A 111 0.01 6.89 7.85
N GLU A 112 0.94 7.81 7.61
CA GLU A 112 1.35 8.24 6.27
C GLU A 112 1.88 7.08 5.41
N ILE A 113 2.66 6.16 5.98
CA ILE A 113 3.22 5.00 5.26
C ILE A 113 2.12 3.96 5.00
N THR A 114 1.22 3.76 5.96
CA THR A 114 0.03 2.92 5.80
C THR A 114 -0.84 3.43 4.66
N SER A 115 -1.11 4.74 4.61
CA SER A 115 -1.87 5.38 3.53
C SER A 115 -1.18 5.23 2.17
N GLN A 116 0.14 5.45 2.10
CA GLN A 116 0.91 5.29 0.86
C GLN A 116 0.92 3.84 0.36
N LEU A 117 1.04 2.85 1.25
CA LEU A 117 0.98 1.44 0.87
C LEU A 117 -0.41 1.09 0.31
N LEU A 118 -1.50 1.50 0.97
CA LEU A 118 -2.85 1.29 0.46
C LEU A 118 -3.06 1.96 -0.90
N THR A 119 -2.60 3.20 -1.05
CA THR A 119 -2.63 3.96 -2.31
C THR A 119 -1.95 3.19 -3.43
N TYR A 120 -0.77 2.62 -3.17
CA TYR A 120 -0.08 1.77 -4.14
C TYR A 120 -0.91 0.53 -4.51
N LEU A 121 -1.51 -0.14 -3.54
CA LEU A 121 -2.34 -1.33 -3.79
C LEU A 121 -3.59 -0.99 -4.60
N PHE A 122 -4.21 0.17 -4.40
CA PHE A 122 -5.33 0.65 -5.21
C PHE A 122 -4.91 0.94 -6.65
N PHE A 123 -3.79 1.65 -6.84
CA PHE A 123 -3.19 1.87 -8.15
C PHE A 123 -2.95 0.55 -8.89
N PHE A 124 -2.28 -0.40 -8.23
CA PHE A 124 -1.98 -1.72 -8.79
C PHE A 124 -3.23 -2.50 -9.15
N THR A 125 -4.22 -2.53 -8.26
CA THR A 125 -5.50 -3.22 -8.45
C THR A 125 -6.23 -2.66 -9.66
N ASN A 126 -6.38 -1.33 -9.75
CA ASN A 126 -7.01 -0.66 -10.88
C ASN A 126 -6.30 -0.95 -12.21
N ALA A 127 -4.97 -0.73 -12.29
CA ALA A 127 -4.23 -0.91 -13.53
C ALA A 127 -4.26 -2.37 -14.01
N SER A 128 -4.10 -3.32 -13.08
CA SER A 128 -4.12 -4.75 -13.39
C SER A 128 -5.50 -5.24 -13.84
N LEU A 129 -6.57 -4.82 -13.15
CA LEU A 129 -7.94 -5.17 -13.53
C LEU A 129 -8.32 -4.56 -14.87
N PHE A 130 -7.94 -3.30 -15.11
CA PHE A 130 -8.19 -2.63 -16.37
C PHE A 130 -7.48 -3.32 -17.54
N ASN A 131 -6.19 -3.63 -17.38
CA ASN A 131 -5.44 -4.34 -18.41
C ASN A 131 -6.05 -5.71 -18.71
N ARG A 132 -6.41 -6.45 -17.66
CA ARG A 132 -7.04 -7.76 -17.80
C ARG A 132 -8.43 -7.66 -18.45
N LEU A 133 -9.19 -6.61 -18.18
CA LEU A 133 -10.47 -6.34 -18.86
C LEU A 133 -10.25 -6.15 -20.36
N MET A 134 -9.29 -5.31 -20.74
CA MET A 134 -8.95 -5.03 -22.15
C MET A 134 -8.46 -6.27 -22.90
N GLU A 135 -7.61 -7.08 -22.26
CA GLU A 135 -7.13 -8.35 -22.78
C GLU A 135 -8.27 -9.35 -23.01
N ARG A 136 -9.15 -9.54 -22.01
CA ARG A 136 -10.32 -10.45 -22.12
C ARG A 136 -11.29 -10.02 -23.22
N GLY A 137 -11.44 -8.71 -23.45
CA GLY A 137 -12.25 -8.17 -24.54
C GLY A 137 -11.74 -8.57 -25.92
N SER A 138 -10.42 -8.66 -26.10
CA SER A 138 -9.77 -8.87 -27.40
C SER A 138 -10.06 -10.23 -28.04
N GLY A 139 -10.56 -11.19 -27.27
CA GLY A 139 -10.93 -12.53 -27.75
C GLY A 139 -12.34 -12.61 -28.35
N GLY A 140 -13.12 -11.53 -28.31
CA GLY A 140 -14.52 -11.51 -28.71
C GLY A 140 -15.45 -12.24 -27.73
N GLY A 141 -16.67 -11.72 -27.56
CA GLY A 141 -17.73 -12.40 -26.80
C GLY A 141 -17.65 -12.27 -25.27
N PHE A 142 -16.55 -11.75 -24.70
CA PHE A 142 -16.49 -11.40 -23.28
C PHE A 142 -17.33 -10.16 -22.98
N TYR A 143 -17.24 -9.12 -23.82
CA TYR A 143 -17.97 -7.87 -23.63
C TYR A 143 -19.47 -8.05 -23.90
N GLN A 144 -20.24 -8.06 -22.81
CA GLN A 144 -21.70 -8.19 -22.79
C GLN A 144 -22.26 -7.29 -21.69
N TRP A 145 -23.48 -6.78 -21.90
CA TRP A 145 -24.16 -5.92 -20.93
C TRP A 145 -24.26 -6.55 -19.54
N SER A 146 -24.70 -7.80 -19.46
CA SER A 146 -24.83 -8.54 -18.19
C SER A 146 -23.50 -8.66 -17.44
N ARG A 147 -22.38 -8.85 -18.16
CA ARG A 147 -21.05 -8.85 -17.56
C ARG A 147 -20.66 -7.47 -17.04
N GLY A 148 -20.95 -6.42 -17.80
CA GLY A 148 -20.72 -5.04 -17.33
C GLY A 148 -21.41 -4.77 -16.00
N VAL A 149 -22.69 -5.17 -15.88
CA VAL A 149 -23.47 -5.04 -14.64
C VAL A 149 -22.87 -5.86 -13.49
N GLN A 150 -22.45 -7.10 -13.74
CA GLN A 150 -21.79 -7.94 -12.73
C GLN A 150 -20.48 -7.32 -12.23
N ILE A 151 -19.62 -6.88 -13.15
CA ILE A 151 -18.33 -6.28 -12.81
C ILE A 151 -18.55 -4.95 -12.06
N ARG A 152 -19.56 -4.16 -12.45
CA ARG A 152 -19.92 -2.91 -11.76
C ARG A 152 -20.29 -3.18 -10.30
N ALA A 153 -21.18 -4.15 -10.06
CA ALA A 153 -21.60 -4.51 -8.71
C ALA A 153 -20.43 -5.07 -7.87
N ASN A 154 -19.52 -5.85 -8.47
CA ASN A 154 -18.30 -6.29 -7.77
C ASN A 154 -17.37 -5.12 -7.41
N LEU A 155 -17.22 -4.16 -8.33
CA LEU A 155 -16.41 -2.97 -8.11
C LEU A 155 -17.04 -2.07 -7.04
N ASP A 156 -18.37 -1.93 -7.01
CA ASP A 156 -19.09 -1.19 -5.96
C ASP A 156 -18.82 -1.80 -4.58
N LEU A 157 -18.91 -3.12 -4.44
CA LEU A 157 -18.59 -3.81 -3.19
C LEU A 157 -17.14 -3.56 -2.70
N LEU A 158 -16.18 -3.54 -3.63
CA LEU A 158 -14.79 -3.20 -3.31
C LEU A 158 -14.68 -1.74 -2.86
N MET A 159 -15.28 -0.82 -3.61
CA MET A 159 -15.24 0.62 -3.33
C MET A 159 -15.96 0.98 -2.03
N ASP A 160 -17.07 0.32 -1.69
CA ASP A 160 -17.81 0.51 -0.44
C ASP A 160 -16.93 0.18 0.77
N TRP A 161 -16.15 -0.91 0.69
CA TRP A 161 -15.19 -1.23 1.74
C TRP A 161 -14.08 -0.19 1.84
N ILE A 162 -13.52 0.26 0.71
CA ILE A 162 -12.49 1.30 0.68
C ILE A 162 -13.02 2.61 1.30
N GLN A 163 -14.26 2.98 0.99
CA GLN A 163 -14.93 4.13 1.59
C GLN A 163 -15.09 3.95 3.11
N SER A 164 -15.42 2.74 3.57
CA SER A 164 -15.65 2.45 5.00
C SER A 164 -14.39 2.62 5.87
N ILE A 165 -13.19 2.49 5.29
CA ILE A 165 -11.91 2.70 5.99
C ILE A 165 -11.39 4.15 5.88
N GLY A 166 -12.15 5.05 5.24
CA GLY A 166 -11.82 6.47 5.13
C GLY A 166 -10.81 6.81 4.02
N THR A 167 -10.53 5.89 3.09
CA THR A 167 -9.59 6.12 1.96
C THR A 167 -10.30 6.19 0.60
N GLY A 168 -11.62 6.40 0.60
CA GLY A 168 -12.46 6.48 -0.59
C GLY A 168 -12.01 7.52 -1.61
N ASP A 169 -11.74 8.75 -1.16
CA ASP A 169 -11.34 9.85 -2.04
C ASP A 169 -10.02 9.55 -2.76
N LEU A 170 -9.03 9.01 -2.02
CA LEU A 170 -7.73 8.62 -2.58
C LEU A 170 -7.87 7.50 -3.62
N ALA A 171 -8.74 6.52 -3.36
CA ALA A 171 -8.96 5.42 -4.28
C ALA A 171 -9.77 5.84 -5.51
N ALA A 172 -10.73 6.74 -5.36
CA ALA A 172 -11.60 7.19 -6.43
C ALA A 172 -10.78 7.65 -7.64
N ASP A 173 -9.74 8.46 -7.42
CA ASP A 173 -8.84 8.95 -8.47
C ASP A 173 -8.19 7.84 -9.30
N PHE A 174 -7.77 6.74 -8.66
CA PHE A 174 -7.20 5.61 -9.39
C PHE A 174 -8.28 4.86 -10.18
N PHE A 175 -9.44 4.59 -9.55
CA PHE A 175 -10.49 3.74 -10.11
C PHE A 175 -11.35 4.43 -11.18
N GLN A 176 -11.16 5.72 -11.47
CA GLN A 176 -11.91 6.47 -12.49
C GLN A 176 -11.93 5.76 -13.84
N ARG A 177 -10.76 5.29 -14.31
CA ARG A 177 -10.63 4.67 -15.63
C ARG A 177 -11.30 3.31 -15.71
N LEU A 178 -11.05 2.42 -14.74
CA LEU A 178 -11.74 1.13 -14.65
C LEU A 178 -13.24 1.33 -14.51
N SER A 179 -13.68 2.28 -13.68
CA SER A 179 -15.09 2.63 -13.53
C SER A 179 -15.71 3.09 -14.84
N SER A 180 -15.05 3.97 -15.60
CA SER A 180 -15.54 4.39 -16.93
C SER A 180 -15.64 3.22 -17.91
N ALA A 181 -14.66 2.31 -17.94
CA ALA A 181 -14.71 1.10 -18.78
C ALA A 181 -15.87 0.18 -18.39
N VAL A 182 -16.02 -0.09 -17.10
CA VAL A 182 -17.08 -0.98 -16.59
C VAL A 182 -18.46 -0.34 -16.80
N ASN A 183 -18.59 0.98 -16.61
CA ASN A 183 -19.83 1.71 -16.90
C ASN A 183 -20.19 1.61 -18.39
N LEU A 184 -19.22 1.72 -19.30
CA LEU A 184 -19.47 1.51 -20.73
C LEU A 184 -20.04 0.12 -21.00
N LEU A 185 -19.44 -0.93 -20.41
CA LEU A 185 -19.96 -2.29 -20.57
C LEU A 185 -21.35 -2.48 -19.96
N ALA A 186 -21.64 -1.78 -18.86
CA ALA A 186 -22.93 -1.80 -18.19
C ALA A 186 -24.00 -0.93 -18.87
N THR A 187 -23.64 -0.15 -19.90
CA THR A 187 -24.61 0.59 -20.72
C THR A 187 -25.18 -0.32 -21.81
N PRO A 188 -26.51 -0.40 -21.97
CA PRO A 188 -27.13 -1.20 -23.03
C PRO A 188 -26.64 -0.82 -24.43
N LYS A 189 -26.49 -1.81 -25.31
CA LYS A 189 -26.01 -1.60 -26.69
C LYS A 189 -26.87 -0.59 -27.44
N GLU A 190 -28.18 -0.66 -27.24
CA GLU A 190 -29.16 0.20 -27.87
C GLU A 190 -28.89 1.67 -27.53
N THR A 191 -28.56 1.95 -26.27
CA THR A 191 -28.19 3.29 -25.78
C THR A 191 -26.88 3.76 -26.40
N LEU A 192 -25.85 2.90 -26.42
CA LEU A 192 -24.55 3.23 -27.03
C LEU A 192 -24.67 3.52 -28.53
N LEU A 193 -25.58 2.84 -29.24
CA LEU A 193 -25.82 3.07 -30.67
C LEU A 193 -26.51 4.42 -30.97
N GLN A 194 -27.20 5.02 -30.00
CA GLN A 194 -27.79 6.37 -30.14
C GLN A 194 -26.77 7.49 -29.95
N ALA A 195 -25.61 7.19 -29.36
CA ALA A 195 -24.58 8.19 -29.09
C ALA A 195 -23.55 8.25 -30.24
N SER A 196 -23.13 9.47 -30.57
CA SER A 196 -22.02 9.69 -31.50
C SER A 196 -20.67 9.45 -30.81
N TRP A 197 -19.62 9.23 -31.58
CA TRP A 197 -18.24 9.15 -31.07
C TRP A 197 -17.91 10.31 -30.13
N CYS A 198 -18.23 11.56 -30.49
CA CYS A 198 -17.95 12.73 -29.66
C CYS A 198 -18.72 12.70 -28.33
N THR A 199 -19.97 12.24 -28.34
CA THR A 199 -20.78 12.07 -27.13
C THR A 199 -20.16 10.99 -26.23
N LEU A 200 -19.77 9.86 -26.79
CA LEU A 200 -19.14 8.76 -26.06
C LEU A 200 -17.77 9.16 -25.49
N ARG A 201 -16.99 9.98 -26.22
CA ARG A 201 -15.73 10.56 -25.72
C ARG A 201 -15.94 11.48 -24.52
N ALA A 202 -17.02 12.26 -24.52
CA ALA A 202 -17.35 13.14 -23.40
C ALA A 202 -17.89 12.37 -22.19
N GLU A 203 -18.72 11.35 -22.42
CA GLU A 203 -19.29 10.50 -21.37
C GLU A 203 -18.23 9.61 -20.70
N PHE A 204 -17.32 9.03 -21.49
CA PHE A 204 -16.25 8.16 -21.01
C PHE A 204 -14.88 8.86 -21.07
N VAL A 205 -14.79 10.05 -20.48
CA VAL A 205 -13.62 10.96 -20.55
C VAL A 205 -12.31 10.34 -20.06
N HIS A 206 -12.37 9.42 -19.09
CA HIS A 206 -11.18 8.76 -18.52
C HIS A 206 -10.58 7.67 -19.43
N LEU A 207 -11.32 7.23 -20.45
CA LEU A 207 -10.81 6.33 -21.47
C LEU A 207 -10.15 7.16 -22.57
N ASN A 208 -8.95 6.76 -23.01
CA ASN A 208 -8.34 7.36 -24.18
C ASN A 208 -9.03 6.85 -25.48
N PRO A 209 -8.78 7.48 -26.65
CA PRO A 209 -9.40 7.06 -27.91
C PRO A 209 -9.16 5.58 -28.27
N ALA A 210 -7.96 5.04 -28.00
CA ALA A 210 -7.65 3.63 -28.28
C ALA A 210 -8.47 2.68 -27.41
N GLN A 211 -8.56 2.98 -26.11
CA GLN A 211 -9.33 2.22 -25.13
C GLN A 211 -10.82 2.23 -25.45
N LEU A 212 -11.40 3.41 -25.70
CA LEU A 212 -12.81 3.54 -26.05
C LEU A 212 -13.15 2.79 -27.35
N HIS A 213 -12.34 3.01 -28.40
CA HIS A 213 -12.56 2.36 -29.69
C HIS A 213 -12.43 0.84 -29.61
N HIS A 214 -11.44 0.34 -28.86
CA HIS A 214 -11.26 -1.10 -28.59
C HIS A 214 -12.50 -1.68 -27.91
N MET A 215 -12.99 -1.04 -26.85
CA MET A 215 -14.17 -1.53 -26.12
C MET A 215 -15.42 -1.57 -27.00
N LEU A 216 -15.71 -0.49 -27.73
CA LEU A 216 -16.87 -0.43 -28.63
C LEU A 216 -16.79 -1.47 -29.74
N ARG A 217 -15.60 -1.68 -30.32
CA ARG A 217 -15.40 -2.68 -31.37
C ARG A 217 -15.66 -4.09 -30.86
N GLU A 218 -15.08 -4.46 -29.72
CA GLU A 218 -15.20 -5.81 -29.16
C GLU A 218 -16.57 -6.05 -28.50
N TYR A 219 -17.28 -5.00 -28.06
CA TYR A 219 -18.68 -5.08 -27.62
C TYR A 219 -19.63 -5.29 -28.81
N ASN A 220 -19.23 -4.91 -30.02
CA ASN A 220 -19.99 -5.18 -31.22
C ASN A 220 -19.82 -6.63 -31.69
N THR A 221 -20.85 -7.44 -31.52
CA THR A 221 -20.91 -8.80 -32.08
C THR A 221 -21.08 -8.85 -33.61
N ALA A 222 -21.34 -7.72 -34.27
CA ALA A 222 -21.50 -7.65 -35.73
C ALA A 222 -20.16 -7.43 -36.45
N ARG A 223 -20.05 -7.95 -37.68
CA ARG A 223 -18.83 -7.85 -38.50
C ARG A 223 -18.45 -6.42 -38.91
N MET A 224 -19.42 -5.50 -38.97
CA MET A 224 -19.18 -4.12 -39.35
C MET A 224 -19.33 -3.20 -38.13
N CYS A 225 -18.36 -2.32 -37.94
CA CYS A 225 -18.42 -1.28 -36.92
C CYS A 225 -19.57 -0.30 -37.25
N PRO A 226 -20.44 0.04 -36.30
CA PRO A 226 -21.46 1.05 -36.50
C PRO A 226 -20.84 2.40 -36.87
N PRO A 227 -21.40 3.14 -37.85
CA PRO A 227 -20.83 4.41 -38.28
C PRO A 227 -20.76 5.45 -37.15
N CYS A 228 -21.73 5.43 -36.22
CA CYS A 228 -21.74 6.32 -35.05
C CYS A 228 -20.56 6.11 -34.08
N TRP A 229 -19.92 4.93 -34.09
CA TRP A 229 -18.75 4.60 -33.27
C TRP A 229 -17.43 4.80 -34.00
N THR A 230 -17.46 5.29 -35.24
CA THR A 230 -16.25 5.59 -36.01
C THR A 230 -15.55 6.79 -35.36
N PRO A 231 -14.25 6.67 -35.02
CA PRO A 231 -13.49 7.78 -34.47
C PRO A 231 -13.54 9.03 -35.36
N SER A 232 -13.56 10.20 -34.74
CA SER A 232 -13.41 11.47 -35.46
C SER A 232 -12.06 11.51 -36.21
N PRO A 233 -11.90 12.33 -37.26
CA PRO A 233 -10.62 12.44 -37.98
C PRO A 233 -9.43 12.79 -37.09
N GLU A 234 -9.68 13.56 -36.02
CA GLU A 234 -8.68 13.96 -35.02
C GLU A 234 -8.25 12.78 -34.14
N ASP A 235 -9.21 11.95 -33.70
CA ASP A 235 -8.96 10.80 -32.84
C ASP A 235 -8.55 9.53 -33.62
N ALA A 236 -8.73 9.49 -34.95
CA ALA A 236 -8.57 8.29 -35.76
C ALA A 236 -7.19 7.63 -35.61
N ALA A 237 -6.11 8.41 -35.64
CA ALA A 237 -4.75 7.89 -35.45
C ALA A 237 -4.53 7.35 -34.03
N ALA A 238 -5.05 8.06 -33.01
CA ALA A 238 -4.94 7.63 -31.61
C ALA A 238 -5.78 6.37 -31.33
N ALA A 239 -6.97 6.26 -31.91
CA ALA A 239 -7.89 5.15 -31.76
C ALA A 239 -7.38 3.83 -32.36
N LEU A 240 -6.49 3.92 -33.36
CA LEU A 240 -5.83 2.77 -33.98
C LEU A 240 -4.51 2.39 -33.30
N ASN A 241 -4.01 3.22 -32.38
CA ASN A 241 -2.78 2.94 -31.66
C ASN A 241 -3.00 1.93 -30.52
N THR A 242 -2.84 0.65 -30.84
CA THR A 242 -3.04 -0.45 -29.89
C THR A 242 -2.07 -0.45 -28.71
N SER A 243 -0.91 0.22 -28.83
CA SER A 243 0.05 0.35 -27.73
C SER A 243 -0.46 1.18 -26.54
N ASN A 244 -1.53 1.96 -26.75
CA ASN A 244 -2.16 2.80 -25.73
C ASN A 244 -3.41 2.16 -25.10
N ILE A 245 -3.72 0.90 -25.44
CA ILE A 245 -4.87 0.20 -24.85
C ILE A 245 -4.59 -0.16 -23.38
N LEU A 246 -3.40 -0.69 -23.10
CA LEU A 246 -3.03 -1.10 -21.75
C LEU A 246 -2.40 0.04 -20.95
N GLU A 247 -2.70 0.07 -19.67
CA GLU A 247 -2.10 0.94 -18.68
C GLU A 247 -0.68 0.52 -18.35
N ARG A 248 0.18 1.52 -18.18
CA ARG A 248 1.55 1.35 -17.73
C ARG A 248 1.61 1.45 -16.21
N PHE A 249 2.59 0.76 -15.62
CA PHE A 249 2.83 0.79 -14.18
C PHE A 249 3.85 1.86 -13.76
N ASP A 250 4.34 2.67 -14.71
CA ASP A 250 5.45 3.60 -14.50
C ASP A 250 5.10 4.76 -13.54
N ASN A 251 3.82 5.13 -13.45
CA ASN A 251 3.33 6.24 -12.64
C ASN A 251 2.82 5.77 -11.26
N HIS A 252 3.54 4.87 -10.63
CA HIS A 252 3.16 4.38 -9.30
C HIS A 252 3.42 5.46 -8.22
N PRO A 253 2.63 5.49 -7.12
CA PRO A 253 2.87 6.42 -6.03
C PRO A 253 4.30 6.29 -5.47
N PRO A 254 5.01 7.40 -5.20
CA PRO A 254 6.32 7.36 -4.58
C PRO A 254 6.21 7.08 -3.08
N LEU A 255 7.30 6.57 -2.49
CA LEU A 255 7.46 6.51 -1.04
C LEU A 255 7.96 7.87 -0.54
N ILE A 256 7.21 8.48 0.38
CA ILE A 256 7.53 9.75 1.04
C ILE A 256 7.67 9.45 2.53
N LEU A 257 8.80 9.81 3.12
CA LEU A 257 9.02 9.60 4.55
C LEU A 257 8.15 10.55 5.37
N PRO A 258 7.64 10.11 6.53
CA PRO A 258 6.75 10.94 7.33
C PRO A 258 7.50 12.11 7.97
N SER A 259 6.75 13.15 8.31
CA SER A 259 7.32 14.40 8.85
C SER A 259 6.75 14.83 10.20
N SER A 260 5.74 14.14 10.71
CA SER A 260 5.07 14.49 11.97
C SER A 260 4.34 13.27 12.57
N ILE A 261 3.98 13.33 13.86
CA ILE A 261 3.18 12.30 14.57
C ILE A 261 4.01 11.04 14.86
N PHE A 262 5.12 11.23 15.57
CA PHE A 262 5.99 10.14 16.02
C PHE A 262 5.75 9.80 17.49
N ASN A 263 6.08 8.58 17.88
CA ASN A 263 5.92 8.14 19.27
C ASN A 263 7.15 8.49 20.12
N LEU A 264 8.34 8.51 19.52
CA LEU A 264 9.60 8.81 20.19
C LEU A 264 9.95 10.31 20.11
N GLU A 265 9.27 11.13 20.92
CA GLU A 265 9.54 12.57 21.06
C GLU A 265 10.01 12.89 22.49
N LEU A 266 11.13 13.61 22.67
CA LEU A 266 11.62 13.98 23.99
C LEU A 266 10.71 15.03 24.65
N GLY A 267 10.40 14.83 25.93
CA GLY A 267 9.59 15.77 26.72
C GLY A 267 8.10 15.45 26.75
N ASN A 268 7.62 14.53 25.91
CA ASN A 268 6.26 13.99 26.03
C ASN A 268 6.15 13.05 27.24
N PRO A 269 5.00 13.04 27.94
CA PRO A 269 4.77 12.11 29.04
C PRO A 269 4.78 10.68 28.51
N ILE A 270 5.51 9.79 29.19
CA ILE A 270 5.48 8.36 28.90
C ILE A 270 4.07 7.85 29.23
N THR A 271 3.33 7.47 28.21
CA THR A 271 1.95 6.96 28.34
C THR A 271 1.89 5.45 28.50
N GLU A 272 2.96 4.75 28.12
CA GLU A 272 3.11 3.29 28.17
C GLU A 272 3.46 2.79 29.58
N PRO A 273 2.53 2.10 30.29
CA PRO A 273 2.78 1.66 31.66
C PRO A 273 3.90 0.62 31.78
N GLY A 274 4.11 -0.17 30.71
CA GLY A 274 5.17 -1.18 30.63
C GLY A 274 6.58 -0.58 30.67
N LEU A 275 6.73 0.68 30.26
CA LEU A 275 8.02 1.38 30.24
C LEU A 275 8.40 2.00 31.59
N PHE A 276 7.45 2.19 32.50
CA PHE A 276 7.72 2.82 33.80
C PHE A 276 8.71 2.01 34.66
N THR A 277 8.61 0.68 34.66
CA THR A 277 9.49 -0.17 35.48
C THR A 277 10.92 -0.20 34.93
N PRO A 278 11.15 -0.48 33.63
CA PRO A 278 12.48 -0.38 33.02
C PRO A 278 13.12 1.00 33.16
N LEU A 279 12.36 2.08 32.96
CA LEU A 279 12.90 3.45 33.08
C LEU A 279 13.25 3.81 34.52
N ARG A 280 12.47 3.34 35.50
CA ARG A 280 12.82 3.49 36.92
C ARG A 280 14.13 2.77 37.24
N HIS A 281 14.35 1.58 36.71
CA HIS A 281 15.64 0.88 36.85
C HIS A 281 16.81 1.62 36.20
N LEU A 282 16.59 2.28 35.07
CA LEU A 282 17.63 3.11 34.43
C LEU A 282 17.92 4.41 35.20
N GLN A 283 16.95 4.90 35.99
CA GLN A 283 17.10 6.06 36.86
C GLN A 283 17.76 5.74 38.21
N GLU A 284 17.83 4.46 38.60
CA GLU A 284 18.55 4.06 39.81
C GLU A 284 20.07 4.24 39.59
N PRO A 285 20.75 5.10 40.36
CA PRO A 285 22.18 5.33 40.22
C PRO A 285 22.94 4.11 40.76
N GLY A 286 23.17 3.11 39.91
CA GLY A 286 23.86 1.90 40.31
C GLY A 286 23.94 0.85 39.21
N LEU A 287 24.70 1.11 38.14
CA LEU A 287 25.33 0.00 37.41
C LEU A 287 26.22 -0.75 38.42
N PRO A 288 25.99 -2.06 38.68
CA PRO A 288 26.98 -2.82 39.42
C PRO A 288 28.22 -2.89 38.54
N GLN A 289 29.33 -2.29 38.99
CA GLN A 289 30.64 -2.69 38.51
C GLN A 289 30.71 -4.21 38.67
N GLU A 290 31.02 -4.92 37.59
CA GLU A 290 31.43 -6.32 37.67
C GLU A 290 32.51 -6.43 38.75
N SER A 291 32.13 -7.02 39.89
CA SER A 291 33.09 -7.35 40.92
C SER A 291 33.90 -8.52 40.37
N GLY A 292 35.14 -8.23 40.00
CA GLY A 292 36.10 -9.22 39.57
C GLY A 292 36.19 -10.40 40.57
N PRO A 293 36.62 -11.58 40.10
CA PRO A 293 36.53 -12.80 40.88
C PRO A 293 37.28 -12.66 42.21
N ARG A 294 36.58 -12.89 43.33
CA ARG A 294 37.17 -12.90 44.68
C ARG A 294 38.25 -13.99 44.78
N PRO A 295 39.41 -13.71 45.40
CA PRO A 295 40.43 -14.73 45.63
C PRO A 295 39.91 -15.78 46.62
N LEU A 296 40.09 -17.04 46.27
CA LEU A 296 39.90 -18.18 47.17
C LEU A 296 40.94 -18.11 48.29
N LEU A 297 40.48 -17.98 49.54
CA LEU A 297 41.32 -18.20 50.72
C LEU A 297 41.57 -19.71 50.92
N PRO A 298 42.73 -20.09 51.49
CA PRO A 298 43.16 -21.49 51.52
C PRO A 298 42.39 -22.29 52.57
N ALA A 299 42.06 -23.53 52.20
CA ALA A 299 41.52 -24.53 53.12
C ALA A 299 42.61 -24.96 54.11
N ASP A 300 42.41 -24.65 55.38
CA ASP A 300 43.22 -25.19 56.46
C ASP A 300 42.93 -26.68 56.63
N SER A 301 44.00 -27.43 56.76
CA SER A 301 44.02 -28.87 56.83
C SER A 301 43.94 -29.34 58.28
N SER A 302 43.46 -30.59 58.42
CA SER A 302 43.57 -31.48 59.58
C SER A 302 42.65 -31.24 60.78
N GLN A 303 41.76 -32.23 61.04
CA GLN A 303 42.02 -33.21 62.11
C GLN A 303 41.07 -34.42 62.00
N HIS A 304 41.71 -35.59 61.93
CA HIS A 304 41.16 -36.92 62.24
C HIS A 304 40.66 -36.97 63.70
N PRO A 305 39.75 -37.90 64.07
CA PRO A 305 40.26 -39.14 64.65
C PRO A 305 39.47 -40.40 64.28
N SER A 306 40.12 -41.51 64.64
CA SER A 306 39.88 -42.91 64.33
C SER A 306 38.86 -43.61 65.27
N GLU A 307 38.37 -44.74 64.77
CA GLU A 307 37.99 -45.98 65.48
C GLU A 307 36.81 -46.00 66.46
N SER A 308 35.74 -46.71 66.07
CA SER A 308 35.39 -48.07 66.57
C SER A 308 34.36 -48.70 65.63
#